data_AF-A0A7Y2EQT1-F1
#
_entry.id   AF-A0A7Y2EQT1-F1
#
_cell.length_a   1.000
_cell.length_b   1.000
_cell.length_c   1.000
_cell.angle_alpha   90.00
_cell.angle_beta   90.00
_cell.angle_gamma   90.00
#
_symmetry.space_group_name_H-M   'P 1'
#
loop_
_entity.id
_entity.type
_entity.pdbx_description
1 polymer ?
#
loop_
_entity_poly.entity_id
_entity_poly.type
_entity_poly.pdbx_seq_one_letter_code
_entity_poly.pdbx_strand_id
1 'polypeptide(L)'
;HCLTVDEPDQDAITQSIHDMIAEVQKYVPGYTLKNGPVFDGKRVSIYMEVEGLGDFLPKYAGNLDIMTAAGLRTAEMYAEEILAGNFTPVAA
;
A
#
# COMPACT_ATOMS: atom_id res chain seq x y z
N HIS A 1 6.46 4.28 11.70
CA HIS A 1 7.64 3.81 12.45
C HIS A 1 7.37 2.40 12.94
N CYS A 2 8.34 1.50 12.81
CA CYS A 2 8.29 0.12 13.27
C CYS A 2 9.50 -0.15 14.17
N LEU A 3 9.33 -0.95 15.22
CA LEU A 3 10.41 -1.41 16.08
C LEU A 3 10.63 -2.90 15.84
N THR A 4 11.85 -3.28 15.50
CA THR A 4 12.25 -4.68 15.29
C THR A 4 12.64 -5.34 16.61
N VAL A 5 12.41 -6.65 16.71
CA VAL A 5 12.79 -7.45 17.88
C VAL A 5 14.30 -7.64 17.92
N ASP A 6 14.87 -8.01 16.78
CA ASP A 6 16.31 -8.24 16.57
C ASP A 6 16.95 -7.09 15.80
N GLU A 7 18.24 -7.20 15.48
CA GLU A 7 18.90 -6.25 14.60
C GLU A 7 18.24 -6.31 13.21
N PRO A 8 17.80 -5.17 12.62
CA PRO A 8 17.12 -5.17 11.34
C PRO A 8 18.07 -5.56 10.20
N ASP A 9 17.69 -6.56 9.42
CA ASP A 9 18.26 -6.79 8.10
C ASP A 9 17.79 -5.66 7.16
N GLN A 10 18.63 -4.64 7.02
CA GLN A 10 18.27 -3.41 6.32
C GLN A 10 17.99 -3.65 4.82
N ASP A 11 18.75 -4.54 4.19
CA ASP A 11 18.60 -4.83 2.77
C ASP A 11 17.31 -5.61 2.51
N ALA A 12 17.05 -6.65 3.31
CA ALA A 12 15.81 -7.42 3.19
C ALA A 12 14.56 -6.56 3.48
N ILE A 13 14.63 -5.69 4.49
CA ILE A 13 13.53 -4.77 4.82
C ILE A 13 13.33 -3.74 3.69
N THR A 14 14.40 -3.18 3.15
CA THR A 14 14.33 -2.21 2.06
C THR A 14 13.71 -2.84 0.81
N GLN A 15 14.11 -4.08 0.47
CA GLN A 15 13.50 -4.81 -0.64
C GLN A 15 12.01 -5.06 -0.38
N SER A 16 11.64 -5.56 0.80
CA SER A 16 10.24 -5.79 1.15
C SER A 16 9.39 -4.52 1.08
N ILE A 17 9.94 -3.36 1.47
CA ILE A 17 9.28 -2.05 1.34
C ILE A 17 9.06 -1.71 -0.13
N HIS A 18 10.07 -1.89 -0.99
CA HIS A 18 9.93 -1.62 -2.42
C HIS A 18 8.91 -2.54 -3.09
N ASP A 19 8.89 -3.82 -2.73
CA ASP A 19 7.89 -4.77 -3.23
C ASP A 19 6.47 -4.34 -2.83
N MET A 20 6.28 -3.96 -1.55
CA MET A 20 4.98 -3.48 -1.08
C MET A 20 4.55 -2.18 -1.76
N ILE A 21 5.46 -1.25 -2.01
CA ILE A 21 5.16 -0.02 -2.75
C ILE A 21 4.69 -0.36 -4.17
N ALA A 22 5.40 -1.25 -4.87
CA ALA A 22 5.00 -1.68 -6.21
C ALA A 22 3.61 -2.32 -6.23
N GLU A 23 3.27 -3.11 -5.20
CA GLU A 23 1.92 -3.69 -5.05
C GLU A 23 0.85 -2.62 -4.83
N VAL A 24 1.09 -1.64 -3.94
CA VAL A 24 0.13 -0.55 -3.67
C VAL A 24 -0.02 0.36 -4.89
N GLN A 25 1.06 0.61 -5.63
CA GLN A 25 1.06 1.43 -6.83
C GLN A 25 0.20 0.87 -7.96
N LYS A 26 -0.18 -0.41 -7.93
CA LYS A 26 -1.14 -1.00 -8.88
C LYS A 26 -2.50 -0.31 -8.82
N TYR A 27 -2.88 0.24 -7.66
CA TYR A 27 -4.16 0.93 -7.48
C TYR A 27 -4.02 2.37 -6.94
N VAL A 28 -2.84 2.78 -6.44
CA VAL A 28 -2.52 4.19 -6.10
C VAL A 28 -1.15 4.58 -6.66
N PRO A 29 -1.04 4.98 -7.93
CA PRO A 29 0.25 5.30 -8.57
C PRO A 29 1.06 6.40 -7.87
N GLY A 30 0.39 7.34 -7.18
CA GLY A 30 1.03 8.43 -6.42
C GLY A 30 1.54 8.02 -5.04
N TYR A 31 1.45 6.74 -4.65
CA TYR A 31 2.01 6.20 -3.40
C TYR A 31 3.53 6.02 -3.54
N THR A 32 4.33 6.93 -2.97
CA THR A 32 5.77 6.99 -3.20
C THR A 32 6.58 7.24 -1.93
N LEU A 33 7.80 6.70 -1.86
CA LEU A 33 8.74 7.05 -0.80
C LEU A 33 9.25 8.48 -1.04
N LYS A 34 9.16 9.32 0.00
CA LYS A 34 9.84 10.62 -0.02
C LYS A 34 11.35 10.44 0.06
N ASN A 35 11.78 9.56 0.95
CA ASN A 35 13.17 9.18 1.19
C ASN A 35 13.23 7.66 1.41
N GLY A 36 14.41 7.07 1.27
CA GLY A 36 14.63 5.68 1.68
C GLY A 36 14.32 5.45 3.17
N PRO A 37 14.11 4.19 3.59
CA PRO A 37 13.87 3.86 5.00
C PRO A 37 15.04 4.34 5.87
N VAL A 38 14.70 4.95 7.00
CA VAL A 38 15.69 5.42 7.99
C VAL A 38 15.79 4.41 9.12
N PHE A 39 16.98 3.85 9.31
CA PHE A 39 17.30 2.92 10.37
C PHE A 39 18.02 3.64 11.52
N ASP A 40 17.52 3.45 12.73
CA ASP A 40 18.08 4.01 13.97
C ASP A 40 18.06 2.92 15.04
N GLY A 41 19.16 2.16 15.12
CA GLY A 41 19.21 0.88 15.83
C GLY A 41 18.08 -0.03 15.33
N LYS A 42 17.24 -0.50 16.25
CA LYS A 42 16.08 -1.37 15.95
C LYS A 42 14.86 -0.64 15.38
N ARG A 43 14.88 0.69 15.29
CA ARG A 43 13.76 1.49 14.78
C ARG A 43 13.89 1.70 13.27
N VAL A 44 12.84 1.37 12.54
CA VAL A 44 12.71 1.62 11.10
C VAL A 44 11.64 2.68 10.86
N SER A 45 11.98 3.73 10.13
CA SER A 45 11.09 4.85 9.81
C SER A 45 10.90 4.96 8.31
N ILE A 46 9.65 4.92 7.86
CA ILE A 46 9.26 5.01 6.46
C ILE A 46 8.45 6.30 6.28
N TYR A 47 8.85 7.12 5.31
CA TYR A 47 8.21 8.39 5.01
C TYR A 47 7.60 8.33 3.62
N MET A 48 6.28 8.38 3.56
CA MET A 48 5.50 8.23 2.34
C MET A 48 4.87 9.55 1.93
N GLU A 49 4.74 9.76 0.62
CA GLU A 49 3.80 10.70 0.02
C GLU A 49 2.71 9.91 -0.70
N VAL A 50 1.50 10.44 -0.66
CA VAL A 50 0.35 9.89 -1.36
C VAL A 50 -0.29 11.02 -2.15
N GLU A 51 0.00 11.05 -3.45
CA GLU A 51 -0.70 11.91 -4.40
C GLU A 51 -1.92 11.14 -4.95
N GLY A 52 -3.10 11.78 -4.92
CA GLY A 52 -4.31 11.21 -5.51
C GLY A 52 -4.31 11.34 -7.03
N LEU A 53 -5.07 10.46 -7.70
CA LEU A 53 -5.21 10.45 -9.16
C LEU A 53 -5.83 11.74 -9.72
N GLY A 54 -6.70 12.39 -8.95
CA GLY A 54 -7.35 13.63 -9.35
C GLY A 54 -8.68 13.42 -10.07
N ASP A 55 -9.29 12.24 -9.95
CA ASP A 55 -10.49 11.86 -10.72
C ASP A 55 -11.72 12.73 -10.41
N PHE A 56 -11.87 13.11 -9.14
CA PHE A 56 -12.95 14.01 -8.68
C PHE A 56 -12.41 15.12 -7.77
N LEU A 57 -11.56 14.76 -6.80
CA LEU A 57 -10.92 15.71 -5.89
C LEU A 57 -9.56 16.15 -6.43
N PRO A 58 -9.02 17.30 -6.00
CA PRO A 58 -7.66 17.70 -6.36
C PRO A 58 -6.61 16.66 -5.94
N LYS A 59 -5.48 16.61 -6.64
CA LYS A 59 -4.41 15.63 -6.40
C LYS A 59 -3.83 15.59 -4.98
N TYR A 60 -3.90 16.70 -4.23
CA TYR A 60 -3.45 16.71 -2.83
C TYR A 60 -4.36 15.90 -1.90
N ALA A 61 -5.56 15.52 -2.33
CA ALA A 61 -6.51 14.72 -1.56
C ALA A 61 -6.21 13.21 -1.63
N GLY A 62 -4.92 12.82 -1.69
CA GLY A 62 -4.49 11.43 -1.80
C GLY A 62 -4.90 10.55 -0.62
N ASN A 63 -5.19 11.15 0.54
CA ASN A 63 -5.77 10.45 1.69
C ASN A 63 -7.16 9.87 1.43
N LEU A 64 -7.98 10.55 0.61
CA LEU A 64 -9.30 10.05 0.21
C LEU A 64 -9.16 9.06 -0.94
N ASP A 65 -8.31 9.39 -1.91
CA ASP A 65 -8.05 8.57 -3.09
C ASP A 65 -7.54 7.17 -2.72
N ILE A 66 -6.62 7.06 -1.76
CA ILE A 66 -6.12 5.75 -1.30
C ILE A 66 -7.22 4.91 -0.62
N MET A 67 -8.16 5.53 0.10
CA MET A 67 -9.26 4.80 0.71
C MET A 67 -10.23 4.26 -0.35
N THR A 68 -10.58 5.09 -1.35
CA THR A 68 -11.50 4.68 -2.42
C THR A 68 -10.88 3.66 -3.36
N ALA A 69 -9.60 3.84 -3.72
CA ALA A 69 -8.87 2.89 -4.56
C ALA A 69 -8.69 1.52 -3.86
N ALA A 70 -8.39 1.51 -2.56
CA ALA A 70 -8.31 0.26 -1.80
C ALA A 70 -9.67 -0.46 -1.71
N GLY A 71 -10.75 0.29 -1.52
CA GLY A 71 -12.12 -0.25 -1.53
C GLY A 71 -12.49 -0.87 -2.87
N LEU A 72 -12.20 -0.17 -3.97
CA LEU A 72 -12.40 -0.68 -5.33
C LEU A 72 -11.57 -1.94 -5.59
N ARG A 73 -10.26 -1.91 -5.30
CA ARG A 73 -9.37 -3.06 -5.50
C ARG A 73 -9.83 -4.28 -4.71
N THR A 74 -10.28 -4.09 -3.49
CA THR A 74 -10.83 -5.18 -2.66
C THR A 74 -12.07 -5.79 -3.33
N ALA A 75 -13.01 -4.97 -3.79
CA ALA A 75 -14.21 -5.45 -4.48
C ALA A 75 -13.88 -6.18 -5.79
N GLU A 76 -12.91 -5.68 -6.56
CA GLU A 76 -12.41 -6.34 -7.77
C GLU A 76 -11.83 -7.72 -7.47
N MET A 77 -11.01 -7.86 -6.42
CA MET A 77 -10.47 -9.16 -6.00
C MET A 77 -11.57 -10.16 -5.66
N TYR A 78 -12.62 -9.74 -4.95
CA TYR A 78 -13.78 -10.59 -4.73
C TYR A 78 -14.48 -10.96 -6.04
N ALA A 79 -14.70 -10.00 -6.94
CA ALA A 79 -15.35 -10.24 -8.22
C ALA A 79 -14.56 -11.23 -9.09
N GLU A 80 -13.23 -11.10 -9.13
CA GLU A 80 -12.31 -12.03 -9.83
C GLU A 80 -12.49 -13.47 -9.31
N GLU A 81 -12.49 -13.67 -7.98
CA GLU A 81 -12.66 -14.99 -7.38
C GLU A 81 -14.07 -15.57 -7.57
N ILE A 82 -15.10 -14.73 -7.61
CA ILE A 82 -16.47 -15.14 -7.94
C ILE A 82 -16.54 -15.62 -9.39
N LEU A 83 -15.96 -14.86 -10.32
CA LEU A 83 -15.94 -15.20 -11.74
C LEU A 83 -15.11 -16.48 -12.00
N ALA A 84 -14.05 -16.71 -11.22
CA ALA A 84 -13.27 -17.94 -11.26
C ALA A 84 -13.99 -19.14 -10.63
N GLY A 85 -15.09 -18.91 -9.89
CA GLY A 85 -15.82 -19.96 -9.17
C GLY A 85 -15.17 -20.42 -7.85
N ASN A 86 -14.15 -19.70 -7.39
CA ASN A 86 -13.41 -20.00 -6.17
C ASN A 86 -14.07 -19.41 -4.90
N PHE A 87 -14.94 -18.43 -5.08
CA PHE A 87 -15.63 -17.75 -3.98
C PHE A 87 -17.12 -17.60 -4.27
N THR A 88 -17.96 -18.01 -3.30
CA THR A 88 -19.39 -17.73 -3.31
C THR A 88 -19.72 -16.85 -2.10
N PRO A 89 -20.15 -15.60 -2.31
CA PRO A 89 -20.48 -14.72 -1.19
C PRO A 89 -21.68 -15.27 -0.44
N VAL A 90 -21.59 -15.28 0.89
CA VAL A 90 -22.71 -15.58 1.77
C VAL A 90 -23.27 -14.24 2.26
N ALA A 91 -24.60 -14.09 2.26
CA ALA A 91 -25.23 -12.90 2.83
C ALA A 91 -24.88 -12.79 4.33
N ALA A 92 -24.53 -11.58 4.77
CA ALA A 92 -24.24 -11.26 6.17
C ALA A 92 -25.51 -11.26 7.04
#